data_AF-A0A2Z5R0E2-F1
#
_entry.id   AF-A0A2Z5R0E2-F1
#
_cell.length_a   1.000
_cell.length_b   1.000
_cell.length_c   1.000
_cell.angle_alpha   90.00
_cell.angle_beta   90.00
_cell.angle_gamma   90.00
#
_symmetry.space_group_name_H-M   'P 1'
#
loop_
_entity.id
_entity.type
_entity.pdbx_description
1 polymer ?
#
loop_
_entity_poly.entity_id
_entity_poly.type
_entity_poly.pdbx_seq_one_letter_code
_entity_poly.pdbx_strand_id
1 'polypeptide(L)'
;MSDGTPTGLFIVFEGSDGSGKTTQLSLLADALTARGYTVITTREPGGTEIGEKLRDLVLSNSGDPVDARTEALIFAASRAAHAAQKIRPALAAGAVVLSDRYIDSSAAYQGRGAAWGWRASLTLAAGPPVTCCQMPPFSLRCRPQQASSV
;
A
#
# COMPACT_ATOMS: atom_id res chain seq x y z
N MET A 1 2.91 -20.96 -21.57
CA MET A 1 1.54 -20.42 -21.65
C MET A 1 1.28 -19.70 -20.34
N SER A 2 1.37 -18.36 -20.33
CA SER A 2 0.89 -17.57 -19.19
C SER A 2 -0.63 -17.73 -19.18
N ASP A 3 -1.20 -18.25 -18.11
CA ASP A 3 -2.65 -18.24 -17.96
C ASP A 3 -3.10 -16.77 -17.98
N GLY A 4 -4.07 -16.45 -18.84
CA GLY A 4 -4.53 -15.09 -19.08
C GLY A 4 -5.34 -14.50 -17.93
N THR A 5 -5.01 -14.85 -16.68
CA THR A 5 -5.67 -14.28 -15.50
C THR A 5 -5.12 -12.87 -15.31
N PRO A 6 -5.94 -11.81 -15.48
CA PRO A 6 -5.45 -10.45 -15.34
C PRO A 6 -4.93 -10.25 -13.92
N THR A 7 -3.62 -10.06 -13.79
CA THR A 7 -3.01 -9.69 -12.51
C THR A 7 -3.32 -8.23 -12.25
N GLY A 8 -3.96 -7.94 -11.11
CA GLY A 8 -4.22 -6.57 -10.69
C GLY A 8 -2.94 -5.77 -10.48
N LEU A 9 -3.06 -4.46 -10.41
CA LEU A 9 -1.93 -3.54 -10.25
C LEU A 9 -1.97 -2.91 -8.87
N PHE A 10 -0.84 -2.93 -8.13
CA PHE A 10 -0.72 -2.27 -6.84
C PHE A 10 0.17 -1.03 -6.94
N ILE A 11 -0.40 0.15 -6.66
CA ILE A 11 0.29 1.44 -6.68
C ILE A 11 0.26 2.04 -5.27
N VAL A 12 1.42 2.44 -4.78
CA VAL A 12 1.57 3.06 -3.46
C VAL A 12 2.02 4.51 -3.63
N PHE A 13 1.34 5.42 -2.96
CA PHE A 13 1.72 6.82 -2.83
C PHE A 13 2.47 7.02 -1.52
N GLU A 14 3.76 7.34 -1.62
CA GLU A 14 4.64 7.66 -0.47
C GLU A 14 5.05 9.13 -0.51
N GLY A 15 5.39 9.69 0.67
CA GLY A 15 5.74 11.11 0.81
C GLY A 15 5.43 11.69 2.19
N SER A 16 5.96 12.88 2.47
CA SER A 16 5.69 13.63 3.72
C SER A 16 4.24 14.08 3.81
N ASP A 17 3.78 14.40 5.02
CA ASP A 17 2.46 15.00 5.18
C ASP A 17 2.41 16.37 4.48
N GLY A 18 1.28 16.69 3.86
CA GLY A 18 1.13 17.88 3.02
C GLY A 18 1.74 17.79 1.61
N SER A 19 2.39 16.69 1.21
CA SER A 19 2.99 16.57 -0.13
C SER A 19 1.99 16.34 -1.28
N GLY A 20 0.68 16.36 -1.00
CA GLY A 20 -0.38 16.16 -2.00
C GLY A 20 -0.67 14.71 -2.38
N LYS A 21 -0.23 13.71 -1.60
CA LYS A 21 -0.49 12.27 -1.86
C LYS A 21 -1.97 11.98 -2.08
N THR A 22 -2.82 12.44 -1.17
CA THR A 22 -4.26 12.22 -1.23
C THR A 22 -4.86 12.82 -2.49
N THR A 23 -4.42 14.03 -2.90
CA THR A 23 -4.84 14.66 -4.15
C THR A 23 -4.43 13.83 -5.37
N GLN A 24 -3.17 13.39 -5.45
CA GLN A 24 -2.67 12.60 -6.58
C GLN A 24 -3.34 11.21 -6.65
N LEU A 25 -3.59 10.60 -5.50
CA LEU A 25 -4.31 9.33 -5.40
C LEU A 25 -5.74 9.48 -5.95
N SER A 26 -6.49 10.50 -5.52
CA SER A 26 -7.84 10.77 -6.02
C SER A 26 -7.85 11.03 -7.53
N LEU A 27 -6.95 11.89 -8.04
CA LEU A 27 -6.86 12.18 -9.46
C LEU A 27 -6.55 10.93 -10.30
N LEU A 28 -5.64 10.06 -9.82
CA LEU A 28 -5.35 8.81 -10.50
C LEU A 28 -6.54 7.83 -10.44
N ALA A 29 -7.22 7.75 -9.30
CA ALA A 29 -8.40 6.91 -9.13
C ALA A 29 -9.50 7.27 -10.13
N ASP A 30 -9.80 8.56 -10.26
CA ASP A 30 -10.80 9.07 -11.19
C ASP A 30 -10.39 8.79 -12.64
N ALA A 31 -9.12 9.06 -12.98
CA ALA A 31 -8.61 8.87 -14.33
C ALA A 31 -8.54 7.39 -14.78
N LEU A 32 -8.39 6.45 -13.84
CA LEU A 32 -8.42 5.02 -14.12
C LEU A 32 -9.86 4.50 -14.18
N THR A 33 -10.72 4.93 -13.27
CA THR A 33 -12.15 4.61 -13.28
C THR A 33 -12.80 5.07 -14.60
N ALA A 34 -12.48 6.28 -15.07
CA ALA A 34 -12.97 6.81 -16.35
C ALA A 34 -12.49 6.00 -17.57
N ARG A 35 -11.42 5.21 -17.44
CA ARG A 35 -10.92 4.30 -18.48
C ARG A 35 -11.47 2.87 -18.35
N GLY A 36 -12.40 2.63 -17.41
CA GLY A 36 -13.05 1.33 -17.22
C GLY A 36 -12.29 0.36 -16.31
N TYR A 37 -11.26 0.81 -15.58
CA TYR A 37 -10.59 -0.04 -14.59
C TYR A 37 -11.40 -0.10 -13.29
N THR A 38 -11.47 -1.28 -12.67
CA THR A 38 -11.91 -1.42 -11.28
C THR A 38 -10.81 -0.89 -10.36
N VAL A 39 -11.08 0.21 -9.66
CA VAL A 39 -10.11 0.85 -8.75
C VAL A 39 -10.54 0.69 -7.30
N ILE A 40 -9.62 0.29 -6.44
CA ILE A 40 -9.81 0.23 -4.99
C ILE A 40 -8.80 1.15 -4.33
N THR A 41 -9.28 2.11 -3.53
CA THR A 41 -8.43 2.99 -2.74
C THR A 41 -8.33 2.48 -1.30
N THR A 42 -7.16 2.68 -0.69
CA THR A 42 -6.89 2.26 0.69
C THR A 42 -5.74 3.06 1.31
N ARG A 43 -5.43 2.81 2.60
CA ARG A 43 -4.35 3.49 3.33
C ARG A 43 -3.71 2.58 4.36
N GLU A 44 -2.48 2.89 4.76
CA GLU A 44 -1.84 2.28 5.93
C GLU A 44 -1.31 3.32 6.93
N PRO A 45 -1.34 3.00 8.24
CA PRO A 45 -2.00 1.86 8.88
C PRO A 45 -3.53 2.00 8.82
N GLY A 46 -4.24 0.88 8.83
CA GLY A 46 -5.70 0.83 8.65
C GLY A 46 -6.14 -0.03 7.48
N GLY A 47 -7.25 0.35 6.85
CA GLY A 47 -7.76 -0.29 5.63
C GLY A 47 -8.57 -1.58 5.85
N THR A 48 -8.68 -2.05 7.09
CA THR A 48 -9.53 -3.16 7.56
C THR A 48 -10.05 -2.84 8.96
N GLU A 49 -11.13 -3.48 9.41
CA GLU A 49 -11.66 -3.25 10.78
C GLU A 49 -10.60 -3.50 11.86
N ILE A 50 -9.85 -4.60 11.75
CA ILE A 50 -8.75 -4.89 12.67
C ILE A 50 -7.58 -3.92 12.51
N GLY A 51 -7.27 -3.50 11.27
CA GLY A 51 -6.22 -2.52 11.01
C GLY A 51 -6.53 -1.14 11.62
N GLU A 52 -7.79 -0.69 11.58
CA GLU A 52 -8.19 0.56 12.23
C GLU A 52 -8.11 0.44 13.77
N LYS A 53 -8.52 -0.69 14.36
CA LYS A 53 -8.33 -0.95 15.81
C LYS A 53 -6.85 -0.92 16.22
N LEU A 54 -5.98 -1.55 15.43
CA LEU A 54 -4.53 -1.54 15.66
C LEU A 54 -3.92 -0.14 15.49
N ARG A 55 -4.40 0.64 14.51
CA ARG A 55 -4.02 2.04 14.32
C ARG A 55 -4.37 2.87 15.55
N ASP A 56 -5.56 2.70 16.11
CA ASP A 56 -6.01 3.46 17.28
C ASP A 56 -5.14 3.16 18.51
N LEU A 57 -4.66 1.93 18.67
CA LEU A 57 -3.71 1.60 19.76
C LEU A 57 -2.40 2.38 19.69
N VAL A 58 -1.92 2.71 18.47
CA VAL A 58 -0.67 3.47 18.29
C VAL A 58 -0.92 4.98 18.35
N LEU A 59 -2.05 5.45 17.84
CA LEU A 59 -2.37 6.89 17.79
C LEU A 59 -3.00 7.43 19.07
N SER A 60 -3.63 6.57 19.86
CA SER A 60 -4.27 6.98 21.09
C SER A 60 -3.22 7.10 22.21
N ASN A 61 -2.96 8.32 22.67
CA ASN A 61 -2.11 8.62 23.83
C ASN A 61 -2.79 8.22 25.17
N SER A 62 -3.61 7.16 25.18
CA SER A 62 -4.58 6.86 26.25
C SER A 62 -4.03 6.01 27.39
N GLY A 63 -2.77 5.60 27.32
CA GLY A 63 -2.11 4.71 28.28
C GLY A 63 -0.61 4.72 28.09
N ASP A 64 0.08 3.83 28.79
CA ASP A 64 1.55 3.77 28.85
C ASP A 64 2.23 3.89 27.48
N PRO A 65 3.40 4.55 27.41
CA PRO A 65 4.12 4.75 26.16
C PRO A 65 4.42 3.41 25.47
N VAL A 66 3.93 3.25 24.25
CA VAL A 66 4.26 2.13 23.38
C VAL A 66 5.71 2.31 22.92
N ASP A 67 6.59 1.37 23.25
CA ASP A 67 7.97 1.43 22.79
C ASP A 67 8.05 1.19 21.27
N ALA A 68 9.11 1.70 20.64
CA ALA A 68 9.28 1.67 19.19
C ALA A 68 9.21 0.27 18.57
N ARG A 69 9.58 -0.79 19.31
CA ARG A 69 9.48 -2.17 18.82
C ARG A 69 8.04 -2.65 18.82
N THR A 70 7.29 -2.36 19.88
CA THR A 70 5.86 -2.72 19.96
C THR A 70 5.07 -1.98 18.88
N GLU A 71 5.35 -0.70 18.67
CA GLU A 71 4.77 0.09 17.58
C GLU A 71 5.03 -0.58 16.22
N ALA A 72 6.28 -0.96 15.92
CA ALA A 72 6.64 -1.66 14.68
C ALA A 72 5.87 -2.96 14.45
N LEU A 73 5.69 -3.76 15.50
CA LEU A 73 4.93 -5.00 15.42
C LEU A 73 3.44 -4.76 15.18
N ILE A 74 2.86 -3.73 15.79
CA ILE A 74 1.46 -3.34 15.55
C ILE A 74 1.25 -2.91 14.09
N PHE A 75 2.16 -2.08 13.55
CA PHE A 75 2.12 -1.71 12.13
C PHE A 75 2.23 -2.94 11.20
N ALA A 76 3.14 -3.87 11.50
CA ALA A 76 3.29 -5.10 10.73
C ALA A 76 2.02 -5.97 10.78
N ALA A 77 1.38 -6.08 11.95
CA ALA A 77 0.12 -6.81 12.12
C ALA A 77 -1.04 -6.16 11.34
N SER A 78 -1.17 -4.82 11.40
CA SER A 78 -2.17 -4.08 10.62
C SER A 78 -1.98 -4.31 9.12
N ARG A 79 -0.74 -4.28 8.63
CA ARG A 79 -0.41 -4.54 7.22
C ARG A 79 -0.73 -5.96 6.81
N ALA A 80 -0.39 -6.95 7.63
CA ALA A 80 -0.68 -8.35 7.34
C ALA A 80 -2.19 -8.58 7.14
N ALA A 81 -3.01 -8.01 8.02
CA ALA A 81 -4.47 -8.06 7.90
C ALA A 81 -4.96 -7.34 6.64
N HIS A 82 -4.46 -6.14 6.38
CA HIS A 82 -4.83 -5.34 5.20
C HIS A 82 -4.49 -6.05 3.88
N ALA A 83 -3.30 -6.64 3.80
CA ALA A 83 -2.87 -7.39 2.65
C ALA A 83 -3.73 -8.66 2.43
N ALA A 84 -4.06 -9.37 3.51
CA ALA A 84 -4.87 -10.59 3.44
C ALA A 84 -6.33 -10.33 3.07
N GLN A 85 -6.94 -9.32 3.67
CA GLN A 85 -8.38 -9.11 3.60
C GLN A 85 -8.80 -8.17 2.47
N LYS A 86 -7.91 -7.30 2.01
CA LYS A 86 -8.23 -6.27 1.01
C LYS A 86 -7.33 -6.30 -0.22
N ILE A 87 -6.01 -6.20 -0.04
CA ILE A 87 -5.09 -6.00 -1.19
C ILE A 87 -5.02 -7.26 -2.07
N ARG A 88 -4.65 -8.42 -1.50
CA ARG A 88 -4.47 -9.65 -2.30
C ARG A 88 -5.76 -10.11 -3.01
N PRO A 89 -6.93 -10.11 -2.35
CA PRO A 89 -8.19 -10.45 -3.04
C PRO A 89 -8.50 -9.50 -4.20
N ALA A 90 -8.27 -8.19 -4.02
CA ALA A 90 -8.49 -7.21 -5.08
C ALA A 90 -7.56 -7.41 -6.28
N LEU A 91 -6.28 -7.67 -6.03
CA LEU A 91 -5.30 -7.93 -7.09
C LEU A 91 -5.59 -9.23 -7.84
N ALA A 92 -6.03 -10.27 -7.12
CA ALA A 92 -6.46 -11.52 -7.73
C ALA A 92 -7.70 -11.36 -8.62
N ALA A 93 -8.55 -10.36 -8.34
CA ALA A 93 -9.69 -10.00 -9.16
C ALA A 93 -9.34 -9.05 -10.33
N GLY A 94 -8.06 -8.73 -10.55
CA GLY A 94 -7.62 -7.84 -11.63
C GLY A 94 -7.82 -6.34 -11.35
N ALA A 95 -8.14 -5.94 -10.12
CA ALA A 95 -8.34 -4.54 -9.77
C ALA A 95 -7.02 -3.76 -9.68
N VAL A 96 -7.10 -2.44 -9.88
CA VAL A 96 -6.03 -1.51 -9.53
C VAL A 96 -6.21 -1.08 -8.08
N VAL A 97 -5.27 -1.41 -7.21
CA VAL A 97 -5.27 -1.01 -5.80
C VAL A 97 -4.35 0.20 -5.64
N LEU A 98 -4.88 1.31 -5.13
CA LEU A 98 -4.14 2.53 -4.82
C LEU A 98 -4.07 2.69 -3.30
N SER A 99 -2.87 2.71 -2.72
CA SER A 99 -2.68 2.88 -1.26
C SER A 99 -1.97 4.19 -0.94
N ASP A 100 -2.50 4.96 0.01
CA ASP A 100 -1.78 6.03 0.69
C ASP A 100 -0.91 5.39 1.79
N ARG A 101 0.40 5.34 1.55
CA ARG A 101 1.43 4.62 2.33
C ARG A 101 1.36 3.08 2.25
N TYR A 102 2.51 2.45 2.40
CA TYR A 102 2.67 1.01 2.58
C TYR A 102 3.97 0.73 3.37
N ILE A 103 4.94 0.04 2.76
CA ILE A 103 6.07 -0.54 3.45
C ILE A 103 7.22 0.44 3.69
N ASP A 104 7.34 1.46 2.84
CA ASP A 104 8.42 2.45 2.91
C ASP A 104 8.20 3.44 4.07
N SER A 105 6.94 3.65 4.48
CA SER A 105 6.62 4.37 5.70
C SER A 105 7.15 3.66 6.98
N SER A 106 7.23 2.32 7.02
CA SER A 106 7.85 1.61 8.15
C SER A 106 9.37 1.76 8.18
N ALA A 107 10.03 1.77 7.01
CA ALA A 107 11.47 2.02 6.93
C ALA A 107 11.83 3.45 7.34
N ALA A 108 10.99 4.44 6.98
CA ALA A 108 11.21 5.84 7.29
C ALA A 108 10.99 6.21 8.78
N TYR A 109 10.02 5.56 9.46
CA TYR A 109 9.72 5.82 10.88
C TYR A 109 10.55 4.95 11.85
N GLN A 110 10.86 3.70 11.50
CA GLN A 110 11.53 2.77 12.44
C GLN A 110 13.00 2.47 12.08
N GLY A 111 13.44 2.81 10.86
CA GLY A 111 14.79 2.51 10.36
C GLY A 111 15.90 3.44 10.85
N ARG A 112 15.61 4.53 11.56
CA ARG A 112 16.64 5.45 12.08
C ARG A 112 16.98 5.29 13.57
N GLY A 113 16.19 4.51 14.34
CA GLY A 113 16.37 4.38 15.79
C GLY A 113 16.61 2.96 16.32
N ALA A 114 16.23 1.91 15.57
CA ALA A 114 16.32 0.54 16.06
C ALA A 114 17.36 -0.27 15.27
N ALA A 115 18.43 -0.69 15.96
CA ALA A 115 19.51 -1.54 15.43
C ALA A 115 19.08 -2.98 15.08
N TRP A 116 17.80 -3.24 14.79
CA TRP A 116 17.26 -4.54 14.42
C TRP A 116 16.51 -4.48 13.08
N GLY A 117 16.80 -5.45 12.22
CA GLY A 117 16.57 -5.40 10.78
C GLY A 117 15.11 -5.22 10.36
N TRP A 118 14.84 -4.10 9.70
CA TRP A 118 13.70 -3.84 8.82
C TRP A 118 13.29 -5.05 7.95
N ARG A 119 14.24 -5.88 7.53
CA ARG A 119 14.03 -7.15 6.81
C ARG A 119 13.09 -8.14 7.53
N ALA A 120 13.13 -8.26 8.86
CA ALA A 120 12.28 -9.22 9.58
C ALA A 120 10.81 -8.80 9.60
N SER A 121 10.54 -7.49 9.66
CA SER A 121 9.18 -6.93 9.62
C SER A 121 8.56 -7.07 8.22
N LEU A 122 9.37 -7.04 7.15
CA LEU A 122 8.94 -7.35 5.79
C LEU A 122 8.51 -8.82 5.66
N THR A 123 9.31 -9.75 6.18
CA THR A 123 9.07 -11.19 6.06
C THR A 123 7.81 -11.65 6.81
N LEU A 124 7.49 -11.02 7.94
CA LEU A 124 6.30 -11.37 8.72
C LEU A 124 4.99 -10.87 8.07
N ALA A 125 5.02 -9.77 7.31
CA ALA A 125 3.82 -9.13 6.78
C ALA A 125 3.55 -9.40 5.29
N ALA A 126 4.60 -9.62 4.49
CA ALA A 126 4.47 -9.89 3.07
C ALA A 126 4.46 -11.40 2.83
N GLY A 127 3.29 -11.95 2.50
CA GLY A 127 3.22 -13.17 1.69
C GLY A 127 3.94 -13.00 0.34
N PRO A 128 3.76 -13.91 -0.65
CA PRO A 128 4.50 -13.87 -1.92
C PRO A 128 4.46 -12.47 -2.58
N PRO A 129 5.53 -12.09 -3.32
CA PRO A 129 5.83 -10.69 -3.60
C PRO A 129 4.72 -10.00 -4.39
N VAL A 130 4.13 -8.98 -3.79
CA VAL A 130 3.34 -7.97 -4.48
C VAL A 130 4.33 -7.03 -5.15
N THR A 131 4.42 -7.05 -6.48
CA THR A 131 5.28 -6.10 -7.22
C THR A 131 4.76 -4.69 -6.99
N CYS A 132 5.45 -3.93 -6.14
CA CYS A 132 5.20 -2.52 -5.92
C CYS A 132 5.89 -1.73 -7.04
N CYS A 133 5.11 -1.11 -7.94
CA CYS A 133 5.66 -0.09 -8.84
C CYS A 133 5.83 1.21 -8.04
N GLN A 134 7.04 1.44 -7.51
CA GLN A 134 7.42 2.75 -7.00
C GLN A 134 7.43 3.73 -8.16
N MET A 135 6.52 4.72 -8.16
CA MET A 135 6.57 5.82 -9.12
C MET A 135 7.53 6.89 -8.59
N PRO A 136 8.64 7.18 -9.29
CA PRO A 136 9.44 8.36 -8.99
C PRO A 136 8.63 9.63 -9.29
N PRO A 137 8.97 10.79 -8.66
CA PRO A 137 8.33 12.04 -9.01
C PRO A 137 8.69 12.38 -10.46
N PHE A 138 7.67 12.60 -11.29
CA PHE A 138 7.73 12.98 -12.71
C PHE A 138 8.36 11.96 -13.68
N SER A 139 7.49 11.17 -14.35
CA SER A 139 7.44 11.01 -15.82
C SER A 139 6.55 9.82 -16.23
N LEU A 140 5.27 10.07 -16.44
CA LEU A 140 4.38 9.10 -17.11
C LEU A 140 4.60 9.19 -18.63
N ARG A 141 5.46 8.33 -19.19
CA ARG A 141 5.41 7.98 -20.62
C ARG A 141 4.38 6.87 -20.79
N CYS A 142 3.17 7.23 -21.22
CA CYS A 142 2.22 6.28 -21.78
C CYS A 142 2.83 5.67 -23.06
N ARG A 143 3.05 4.34 -23.08
CA ARG A 143 3.16 3.62 -24.36
C ARG A 143 1.76 3.57 -24.99
N PRO A 144 1.59 3.97 -26.26
CA PRO A 144 0.34 3.74 -26.95
C PRO A 144 0.19 2.23 -27.15
N GLN A 145 -0.92 1.67 -26.67
CA GLN A 145 -1.37 0.34 -27.08
C GLN A 145 -1.67 0.45 -28.57
N GLN A 146 -0.93 -0.30 -29.40
CA GLN A 146 -1.21 -0.39 -30.82
C GLN A 146 -2.63 -0.95 -30.99
N ALA A 147 -3.49 -0.15 -31.60
CA ALA A 147 -4.78 -0.61 -32.11
C ALA A 147 -4.49 -1.56 -33.27
N SER A 148 -4.75 -2.85 -33.07
CA SER A 148 -4.86 -3.78 -34.20
C SER A 148 -6.20 -3.51 -34.89
N SER A 149 -6.12 -2.89 -36.06
CA SER A 149 -7.18 -2.83 -37.05
C SER A 149 -7.50 -4.24 -37.58
N VAL A 150 -8.77 -4.41 -37.95
CA VAL A 150 -9.42 -5.53 -38.63
C VAL A 150 -8.56 -6.20 -39.70
#